data_AF-A0A101XLP3-F1
#
_entry.id   AF-A0A101XLP3-F1
#
_cell.length_a   1.000
_cell.length_b   1.000
_cell.length_c   1.000
_cell.angle_alpha   90.00
_cell.angle_beta   90.00
_cell.angle_gamma   90.00
#
_symmetry.space_group_name_H-M   'P 1'
#
loop_
_entity.id
_entity.type
_entity.pdbx_description
1 polymer ?
#
loop_
_entity_poly.entity_id
_entity_poly.type
_entity_poly.pdbx_seq_one_letter_code
_entity_poly.pdbx_strand_id
1 'polypeptide(L)'
;MDGPRIGNLREEVWGFMARMGLRCVEIRCREVGHRILEKGEPPRPSRLWINRINYEASGGEEVYLEVIDNEDTLYGILRLRIPNKPHRPELRGRVALVRELHVYGPQVAVGGEPSGLLWWQHRGIGRALMAKAEEVALEYGALRVFVISGVGVRGYYRLLGYRRYPGSIYMYKDLRRAKPLDYDLGSSSSDEATAGEQYYIQG
;
A
#
# COMPACT_ATOMS: atom_id res chain seq x y z
N MET A 1 27.89 -26.36 -17.76
CA MET A 1 27.01 -25.56 -16.88
C MET A 1 25.73 -25.37 -17.64
N ASP A 2 24.66 -26.04 -17.25
CA ASP A 2 23.34 -25.82 -17.87
C ASP A 2 22.53 -24.88 -16.99
N GLY A 3 21.98 -23.86 -17.65
CA GLY A 3 21.10 -22.86 -17.09
C GLY A 3 20.28 -22.23 -18.21
N PRO A 4 19.24 -21.45 -17.89
CA PRO A 4 18.40 -20.81 -18.90
C PRO A 4 19.26 -19.95 -19.84
N ARG A 5 19.19 -20.23 -21.14
CA ARG A 5 19.96 -19.51 -22.18
C ARG A 5 19.25 -18.24 -22.70
N ILE A 6 18.03 -17.99 -22.22
CA ILE A 6 17.18 -16.89 -22.67
C ILE A 6 17.29 -15.68 -21.72
N GLY A 7 17.48 -14.50 -22.29
CA GLY A 7 17.55 -13.23 -21.55
C GLY A 7 16.19 -12.63 -21.20
N ASN A 8 15.10 -13.13 -21.81
CA ASN A 8 13.75 -12.59 -21.75
C ASN A 8 12.75 -13.53 -21.07
N LEU A 9 13.18 -14.34 -20.09
CA LEU A 9 12.34 -15.34 -19.42
C LEU A 9 10.97 -14.81 -18.94
N ARG A 10 10.90 -13.56 -18.47
CA ARG A 10 9.64 -12.91 -18.05
C ARG A 10 8.61 -12.86 -19.17
N GLU A 11 9.04 -12.49 -20.37
CA GLU A 11 8.18 -12.37 -21.55
C GLU A 11 7.67 -13.75 -22.00
N GLU A 12 8.55 -14.76 -22.00
CA GLU A 12 8.18 -16.14 -22.33
C GLU A 12 7.13 -16.70 -21.36
N VAL A 13 7.30 -16.45 -20.05
CA VAL A 13 6.33 -16.86 -19.02
C VAL A 13 5.00 -16.15 -19.23
N TRP A 14 5.00 -14.85 -19.53
CA TRP A 14 3.77 -14.11 -19.81
C TRP A 14 3.05 -14.61 -21.05
N GLY A 15 3.79 -14.90 -22.13
CA GLY A 15 3.23 -15.51 -23.33
C GLY A 15 2.60 -16.88 -23.05
N PHE A 16 3.24 -17.68 -22.20
CA PHE A 16 2.70 -18.97 -21.75
C PHE A 16 1.42 -18.82 -20.92
N MET A 17 1.41 -17.90 -19.94
CA MET A 17 0.23 -17.60 -19.13
C MET A 17 -0.95 -17.15 -20.01
N ALA A 18 -0.71 -16.26 -20.98
CA ALA A 18 -1.74 -15.78 -21.89
C ALA A 18 -2.33 -16.92 -22.74
N ARG A 19 -1.49 -17.83 -23.26
CA ARG A 19 -1.96 -19.03 -24.00
C ARG A 19 -2.82 -19.95 -23.14
N MET A 20 -2.59 -19.97 -21.82
CA MET A 20 -3.38 -20.74 -20.86
C MET A 20 -4.60 -19.98 -20.32
N GLY A 21 -4.85 -18.74 -20.75
CA GLY A 21 -5.91 -17.89 -20.20
C GLY A 21 -5.67 -17.47 -18.74
N LEU A 22 -4.44 -17.55 -18.26
CA LEU A 22 -4.06 -17.16 -16.91
C LEU A 22 -3.78 -15.65 -16.86
N ARG A 23 -4.33 -14.98 -15.85
CA ARG A 23 -4.04 -13.56 -15.58
C ARG A 23 -2.99 -13.42 -14.50
N CYS A 24 -2.08 -12.46 -14.67
CA CYS A 24 -1.15 -12.07 -13.64
C CYS A 24 -1.85 -11.17 -12.60
N VAL A 25 -1.85 -11.59 -11.34
CA VAL A 25 -2.50 -10.87 -10.22
C VAL A 25 -1.49 -10.34 -9.19
N GLU A 26 -0.19 -10.45 -9.48
CA GLU A 26 0.84 -9.91 -8.59
C GLU A 26 0.75 -8.37 -8.54
N ILE A 27 1.29 -7.80 -7.45
CA ILE A 27 1.40 -6.36 -7.22
C ILE A 27 1.88 -5.64 -8.50
N ARG A 28 3.02 -6.07 -9.06
CA ARG A 28 3.65 -5.44 -10.20
C ARG A 28 2.81 -5.44 -11.48
N CYS A 29 2.04 -6.50 -11.73
CA CYS A 29 1.14 -6.55 -12.88
C CYS A 29 -0.08 -5.63 -12.71
N ARG A 30 -0.45 -5.32 -11.46
CA ARG A 30 -1.59 -4.45 -11.13
C ARG A 30 -1.20 -2.98 -11.05
N GLU A 31 0.07 -2.65 -10.78
CA GLU A 31 0.58 -1.27 -10.67
C GLU A 31 0.14 -0.37 -11.83
N VAL A 32 -0.43 0.79 -11.51
CA VAL A 32 -0.92 1.78 -12.50
C VAL A 32 0.14 2.14 -13.56
N GLY A 33 1.42 2.24 -13.20
CA GLY A 33 2.51 2.48 -14.16
C GLY A 33 2.66 1.34 -15.16
N HIS A 34 2.59 0.09 -14.70
CA HIS A 34 2.65 -1.08 -15.58
C HIS A 34 1.40 -1.23 -16.44
N ARG A 35 0.21 -0.93 -15.93
CA ARG A 35 -1.04 -0.90 -16.69
C ARG A 35 -1.00 0.11 -17.85
N ILE A 36 -0.42 1.29 -17.62
CA ILE A 36 -0.25 2.31 -18.66
C ILE A 36 0.69 1.81 -19.75
N LEU A 37 1.81 1.19 -19.38
CA LEU A 37 2.76 0.64 -20.36
C LEU A 37 2.14 -0.50 -21.19
N GLU A 38 1.28 -1.31 -20.58
CA GLU A 38 0.59 -2.41 -21.27
C GLU A 38 -0.52 -1.92 -22.20
N LYS A 39 -1.38 -1.02 -21.73
CA LYS A 39 -2.57 -0.55 -22.47
C LYS A 39 -2.32 0.65 -23.38
N GLY A 40 -1.21 1.36 -23.19
CA GLY A 40 -0.86 2.57 -23.93
C GLY A 40 -1.66 3.82 -23.55
N GLU A 41 -2.58 3.72 -22.58
CA GLU A 41 -3.40 4.84 -22.12
C GLU A 41 -3.58 4.86 -20.60
N PRO A 42 -3.79 6.06 -19.99
CA PRO A 42 -4.04 6.19 -18.57
C PRO A 42 -5.40 5.60 -18.16
N PRO A 43 -5.46 4.80 -17.07
CA PRO A 43 -6.73 4.35 -16.51
C PRO A 43 -7.67 5.51 -16.16
N ARG A 44 -8.97 5.30 -16.35
CA ARG A 44 -10.03 6.26 -15.99
C ARG A 44 -10.97 5.62 -14.97
N PRO A 45 -10.52 5.48 -13.71
CA PRO A 45 -11.31 4.78 -12.70
C PRO A 45 -12.61 5.55 -12.40
N SER A 46 -13.71 4.83 -12.28
CA SER A 46 -15.00 5.39 -11.84
C SER A 46 -15.03 5.66 -10.34
N ARG A 47 -14.27 4.86 -9.57
CA ARG A 47 -14.14 4.92 -8.12
C ARG A 47 -12.79 4.34 -7.71
N LEU A 48 -12.24 4.87 -6.61
CA LEU A 48 -11.14 4.26 -5.86
C LEU A 48 -11.65 3.83 -4.49
N TRP A 49 -11.10 2.74 -3.95
CA TRP A 49 -11.35 2.32 -2.57
C TRP A 49 -10.12 1.67 -1.95
N ILE A 50 -10.14 1.54 -0.62
CA ILE A 50 -9.11 0.82 0.13
C ILE A 50 -9.60 -0.61 0.35
N ASN A 51 -8.86 -1.58 -0.19
CA ASN A 51 -9.03 -2.99 0.15
C ASN A 51 -8.09 -3.38 1.30
N ARG A 52 -8.52 -4.32 2.14
CA ARG A 52 -7.78 -4.78 3.33
C ARG A 52 -7.65 -6.31 3.30
N ILE A 53 -6.42 -6.79 3.42
CA ILE A 53 -6.10 -8.22 3.49
C ILE A 53 -5.31 -8.44 4.78
N ASN A 54 -5.77 -9.35 5.64
CA ASN A 54 -5.09 -9.69 6.89
C ASN A 54 -4.49 -11.10 6.78
N TYR A 55 -3.28 -11.31 7.31
CA TYR A 55 -2.67 -12.63 7.37
C TYR A 55 -1.68 -12.72 8.53
N GLU A 56 -1.52 -13.93 9.08
CA GLU A 56 -0.53 -14.18 10.12
C GLU A 56 0.86 -14.32 9.49
N ALA A 57 1.87 -13.67 10.09
CA ALA A 57 3.26 -13.84 9.69
C ALA A 57 4.23 -13.71 10.88
N SER A 58 5.04 -14.75 11.06
CA SER A 58 6.05 -14.85 12.12
C SER A 58 5.46 -14.60 13.51
N GLY A 59 4.30 -15.21 13.77
CA GLY A 59 3.56 -15.14 15.04
C GLY A 59 2.97 -13.78 15.39
N GLY A 60 2.88 -12.84 14.44
CA GLY A 60 2.11 -11.60 14.58
C GLY A 60 1.20 -11.40 13.38
N GLU A 61 0.41 -10.34 13.40
CA GLU A 61 -0.53 -10.03 12.32
C GLU A 61 0.08 -9.04 11.32
N GLU A 62 -0.10 -9.30 10.04
CA GLU A 62 0.13 -8.33 8.97
C GLU A 62 -1.23 -7.93 8.37
N VAL A 63 -1.38 -6.62 8.15
CA VAL A 63 -2.50 -6.03 7.44
C VAL A 63 -1.94 -5.32 6.23
N TYR A 64 -2.32 -5.82 5.06
CA TYR A 64 -2.01 -5.24 3.78
C TYR A 64 -3.20 -4.40 3.32
N LEU A 65 -2.97 -3.10 3.20
CA LEU A 65 -3.93 -2.15 2.65
C LEU A 65 -3.49 -1.80 1.24
N GLU A 66 -4.43 -1.76 0.30
CA GLU A 66 -4.19 -1.37 -1.08
C GLU A 66 -5.27 -0.41 -1.57
N VAL A 67 -4.91 0.57 -2.38
CA VAL A 67 -5.86 1.43 -3.09
C VAL A 67 -5.99 0.95 -4.52
N ILE A 68 -7.21 0.55 -4.89
CA ILE A 68 -7.51 -0.06 -6.19
C ILE A 68 -8.73 0.55 -6.85
N ASP A 69 -8.89 0.31 -8.15
CA ASP A 69 -10.08 0.67 -8.94
C ASP A 69 -10.91 -0.55 -9.38
N ASN A 70 -11.99 -0.27 -10.12
CA ASN A 70 -12.92 -1.26 -10.68
C ASN A 70 -12.29 -2.24 -11.68
N GLU A 71 -11.04 -2.03 -12.12
CA GLU A 71 -10.29 -2.93 -13.00
C GLU A 71 -9.15 -3.66 -12.29
N ASP A 72 -9.08 -3.57 -10.96
CA ASP A 72 -8.01 -4.12 -10.16
C ASP A 72 -6.63 -3.49 -10.51
N THR A 73 -6.63 -2.20 -10.85
CA THR A 73 -5.42 -1.38 -10.98
C THR A 73 -4.99 -0.90 -9.61
N LEU A 74 -3.70 -1.05 -9.30
CA LEU A 74 -3.11 -0.73 -8.01
C LEU A 74 -2.45 0.66 -8.03
N TYR A 75 -2.90 1.52 -7.12
CA TYR A 75 -2.47 2.91 -7.01
C TYR A 75 -1.59 3.18 -5.79
N GLY A 76 -1.68 2.36 -4.75
CA GLY A 76 -0.82 2.47 -3.58
C GLY A 76 -1.03 1.34 -2.60
N ILE A 77 -0.04 1.10 -1.76
CA ILE A 77 -0.03 0.03 -0.75
C ILE A 77 0.48 0.54 0.58
N LEU A 78 0.02 -0.08 1.66
CA LEU A 78 0.57 0.07 2.99
C LEU A 78 0.63 -1.29 3.69
N ARG A 79 1.78 -1.59 4.30
CA ARG A 79 1.97 -2.79 5.14
C ARG A 79 1.99 -2.39 6.61
N LEU A 80 0.95 -2.75 7.34
CA LEU A 80 0.82 -2.52 8.77
C LEU A 80 1.05 -3.85 9.50
N ARG A 81 1.98 -3.85 10.46
CA ARG A 81 2.25 -5.00 11.32
C ARG A 81 1.76 -4.74 12.74
N ILE A 82 1.06 -5.73 13.30
CA ILE A 82 0.80 -5.83 14.74
C ILE A 82 1.85 -6.78 15.34
N PRO A 83 2.89 -6.26 16.00
CA PRO A 83 4.00 -7.09 16.46
C PRO A 83 3.60 -7.92 17.70
N ASN A 84 4.07 -9.17 17.75
CA ASN A 84 3.95 -10.02 18.94
C ASN A 84 5.18 -9.89 19.86
N LYS A 85 6.36 -10.34 19.41
CA LYS A 85 7.62 -10.31 20.19
C LYS A 85 8.70 -9.44 19.52
N PRO A 86 8.55 -8.10 19.50
CA PRO A 86 9.52 -7.22 18.85
C PRO A 86 10.82 -7.13 19.65
N HIS A 87 11.95 -7.19 18.93
CA HIS A 87 13.28 -7.05 19.54
C HIS A 87 13.55 -5.62 20.05
N ARG A 88 13.06 -4.60 19.32
CA ARG A 88 13.27 -3.19 19.68
C ARG A 88 12.35 -2.75 20.82
N PRO A 89 12.89 -2.16 21.91
CA PRO A 89 12.09 -1.76 23.07
C PRO A 89 10.96 -0.78 22.74
N GLU A 90 11.18 0.16 21.82
CA GLU A 90 10.18 1.17 21.45
C GLU A 90 8.93 0.58 20.77
N LEU A 91 9.05 -0.63 20.21
CA LEU A 91 7.95 -1.35 19.58
C LEU A 91 7.21 -2.30 20.53
N ARG A 92 7.55 -2.33 21.84
CA ARG A 92 6.85 -3.19 22.81
C ARG A 92 5.52 -2.58 23.26
N GLY A 93 4.57 -3.46 23.61
CA GLY A 93 3.25 -3.11 24.13
C GLY A 93 2.22 -2.83 23.03
N ARG A 94 1.26 -1.95 23.31
CA ARG A 94 0.12 -1.63 22.42
C ARG A 94 0.55 -0.71 21.28
N VAL A 95 1.23 -1.26 20.27
CA VAL A 95 1.74 -0.51 19.11
C VAL A 95 1.43 -1.22 17.81
N ALA A 96 1.41 -0.46 16.71
CA ALA A 96 1.43 -0.98 15.35
C ALA A 96 2.62 -0.37 14.59
N LEU A 97 3.09 -1.07 13.56
CA LEU A 97 4.25 -0.67 12.76
C LEU A 97 3.88 -0.61 11.27
N VAL A 98 3.89 0.58 10.69
CA VAL A 98 3.89 0.76 9.24
C VAL A 98 5.29 0.44 8.73
N ARG A 99 5.39 -0.70 8.02
CA ARG A 99 6.63 -1.21 7.46
C ARG A 99 6.95 -0.59 6.10
N GLU A 100 5.90 -0.30 5.35
CA GLU A 100 5.97 0.22 3.99
C GLU A 100 4.73 1.06 3.72
N LEU A 101 4.94 2.20 3.07
CA LEU A 101 3.91 2.98 2.40
C LEU A 101 4.48 3.30 1.01
N HIS A 102 3.75 2.94 -0.03
CA HIS A 102 4.14 3.22 -1.40
C HIS A 102 2.93 3.72 -2.19
N VAL A 103 3.08 4.83 -2.90
CA VAL A 103 2.07 5.34 -3.83
C VAL A 103 2.68 5.26 -5.22
N TYR A 104 2.03 4.51 -6.10
CA TYR A 104 2.49 4.36 -7.46
C TYR A 104 2.14 5.62 -8.24
N GLY A 105 3.13 6.20 -8.91
CA GLY A 105 2.93 7.30 -9.86
C GLY A 105 2.99 6.79 -11.29
N PRO A 106 2.61 7.62 -12.28
CA PRO A 106 2.96 7.33 -13.66
C PRO A 106 4.49 7.20 -13.76
N GLN A 107 4.98 6.04 -14.23
CA GLN A 107 6.34 5.98 -14.75
C GLN A 107 6.32 6.79 -16.04
N VAL A 108 6.99 7.95 -16.03
CA VAL A 108 7.16 8.72 -17.25
C VAL A 108 7.99 7.85 -18.19
N ALA A 109 7.43 7.50 -19.37
CA ALA A 109 8.25 6.91 -20.42
C ALA A 109 9.43 7.86 -20.70
N VAL A 110 10.61 7.31 -20.97
CA VAL A 110 11.79 8.14 -21.29
C VAL A 110 11.43 9.04 -22.48
N GLY A 111 11.30 10.35 -22.24
CA GLY A 111 10.92 11.35 -23.24
C GLY A 111 9.45 11.78 -23.29
N GLY A 112 8.57 11.29 -22.40
CA GLY A 112 7.17 11.71 -22.31
C GLY A 112 6.93 12.85 -21.29
N GLU A 113 5.88 13.66 -21.51
CA GLU A 113 5.37 14.60 -20.49
C GLU A 113 4.53 13.84 -19.44
N PRO A 114 4.62 14.17 -18.14
CA PRO A 114 3.74 13.60 -17.14
C PRO A 114 2.28 13.93 -17.47
N SER A 115 1.43 12.92 -17.64
CA SER A 115 -0.01 13.13 -17.82
C SER A 115 -0.60 13.73 -16.54
N GLY A 116 -0.79 15.05 -16.53
CA GLY A 116 -1.19 15.83 -15.34
C GLY A 116 -2.49 15.37 -14.67
N LEU A 117 -3.38 14.69 -15.40
CA LEU A 117 -4.62 14.11 -14.87
C LEU A 117 -4.36 12.97 -13.85
N LEU A 118 -3.46 12.03 -14.14
CA LEU A 118 -3.15 10.91 -13.24
C LEU A 118 -2.44 11.38 -11.97
N TRP A 119 -1.47 12.29 -12.12
CA TRP A 119 -0.77 12.86 -10.98
C TRP A 119 -1.72 13.58 -10.00
N TRP A 120 -2.73 14.27 -10.53
CA TRP A 120 -3.73 14.95 -9.71
C TRP A 120 -4.62 13.95 -8.95
N GLN A 121 -5.02 12.84 -9.58
CA GLN A 121 -5.83 11.80 -8.96
C GLN A 121 -5.12 11.08 -7.81
N HIS A 122 -3.78 10.99 -7.83
CA HIS A 122 -3.03 10.32 -6.77
C HIS A 122 -2.75 11.23 -5.55
N ARG A 123 -3.13 12.52 -5.62
CA ARG A 123 -3.05 13.42 -4.46
C ARG A 123 -4.01 12.92 -3.37
N GLY A 124 -3.45 12.41 -2.29
CA GLY A 124 -4.21 12.01 -1.10
C GLY A 124 -4.17 10.51 -0.79
N ILE A 125 -3.77 9.65 -1.74
CA ILE A 125 -3.71 8.19 -1.56
C ILE A 125 -2.87 7.81 -0.35
N GLY A 126 -1.66 8.38 -0.22
CA GLY A 126 -0.81 8.08 0.93
C GLY A 126 -1.44 8.50 2.26
N ARG A 127 -2.16 9.63 2.29
CA ARG A 127 -2.86 10.10 3.48
C ARG A 127 -4.03 9.18 3.82
N ALA A 128 -4.78 8.73 2.82
CA ALA A 128 -5.88 7.79 2.95
C ALA A 128 -5.41 6.44 3.53
N LEU A 129 -4.32 5.89 2.99
CA LEU A 129 -3.71 4.67 3.50
C LEU A 129 -3.24 4.83 4.95
N MET A 130 -2.58 5.95 5.28
CA MET A 130 -2.14 6.22 6.65
C MET A 130 -3.32 6.40 7.61
N ALA A 131 -4.38 7.09 7.20
CA ALA A 131 -5.60 7.23 7.98
C ALA A 131 -6.23 5.88 8.28
N LYS A 132 -6.39 5.04 7.24
CA LYS A 132 -6.93 3.69 7.40
C LYS A 132 -6.03 2.81 8.27
N ALA A 133 -4.72 2.97 8.18
CA ALA A 133 -3.78 2.27 9.04
C ALA A 133 -3.90 2.69 10.52
N GLU A 134 -4.16 3.97 10.81
CA GLU A 134 -4.43 4.45 12.18
C GLU A 134 -5.74 3.88 12.74
N GLU A 135 -6.80 3.81 11.92
CA GLU A 135 -8.07 3.16 12.28
C GLU A 135 -7.86 1.68 12.61
N VAL A 136 -7.25 0.93 11.70
CA VAL A 136 -6.99 -0.50 11.88
C VAL A 136 -6.09 -0.74 13.09
N ALA A 137 -5.07 0.11 13.32
CA ALA A 137 -4.24 0.00 14.51
C ALA A 137 -5.08 0.07 15.80
N LEU A 138 -6.06 0.98 15.87
CA LEU A 138 -6.97 1.10 17.02
C LEU A 138 -7.87 -0.13 17.17
N GLU A 139 -8.35 -0.72 16.07
CA GLU A 139 -9.13 -1.97 16.09
C GLU A 139 -8.35 -3.12 16.74
N TYR A 140 -7.04 -3.24 16.44
CA TYR A 140 -6.14 -4.19 17.13
C TYR A 140 -5.69 -3.73 18.53
N GLY A 141 -6.26 -2.64 19.03
CA GLY A 141 -5.95 -2.07 20.33
C GLY A 141 -4.58 -1.40 20.42
N ALA A 142 -3.87 -1.14 19.31
CA ALA A 142 -2.65 -0.35 19.34
C ALA A 142 -2.97 1.12 19.64
N LEU A 143 -2.15 1.74 20.49
CA LEU A 143 -2.32 3.13 20.93
C LEU A 143 -1.30 4.06 20.28
N ARG A 144 -0.29 3.50 19.63
CA ARG A 144 0.79 4.21 18.96
C ARG A 144 1.10 3.54 17.63
N VAL A 145 1.33 4.35 16.61
CA VAL A 145 1.78 3.87 15.29
C VAL A 145 3.21 4.33 15.08
N PHE A 146 4.09 3.39 14.76
CA PHE A 146 5.46 3.64 14.34
C PHE A 146 5.57 3.45 12.84
N VAL A 147 6.49 4.18 12.19
CA VAL A 147 6.71 4.11 10.75
C VAL A 147 8.19 3.97 10.45
N ILE A 148 8.55 2.96 9.65
CA ILE A 148 9.86 2.89 9.01
C ILE A 148 9.92 3.99 7.95
N SER A 149 10.77 4.99 8.17
CA SER A 149 10.88 6.15 7.27
C SER A 149 12.34 6.39 6.93
N GLY A 150 12.65 6.36 5.63
CA GLY A 150 13.89 6.93 5.10
C GLY A 150 14.01 8.41 5.48
N VAL A 151 15.23 8.93 5.59
CA VAL A 151 15.50 10.29 6.09
C VAL A 151 14.79 11.35 5.23
N GLY A 152 14.82 11.21 3.90
CA GLY A 152 14.23 12.15 2.95
C GLY A 152 12.71 12.26 2.99
N VAL A 153 12.00 11.22 3.48
CA VAL A 153 10.52 11.20 3.51
C VAL A 153 9.93 11.54 4.87
N ARG A 154 10.77 11.84 5.88
CA ARG A 154 10.28 12.24 7.22
C ARG A 154 9.42 13.50 7.20
N GLY A 155 9.67 14.41 6.26
CA GLY A 155 8.87 15.64 6.08
C GLY A 155 7.40 15.33 5.84
N TYR A 156 7.12 14.35 4.99
CA TYR A 156 5.75 13.88 4.72
C TYR A 156 5.02 13.43 5.99
N TYR A 157 5.64 12.56 6.78
CA TYR A 157 5.03 12.07 8.02
C TYR A 157 4.80 13.17 9.06
N ARG A 158 5.67 14.20 9.10
CA ARG A 158 5.45 15.36 9.99
C ARG A 158 4.17 16.12 9.67
N LEU A 159 3.83 16.25 8.38
CA LEU A 159 2.57 16.87 7.95
C LEU A 159 1.34 16.07 8.42
N LEU A 160 1.49 14.76 8.62
CA LEU A 160 0.47 13.87 9.17
C LEU A 160 0.43 13.83 10.72
N GLY A 161 1.24 14.68 11.38
CA GLY A 161 1.32 14.75 12.84
C GLY A 161 2.23 13.69 13.48
N TYR A 162 3.03 12.97 12.68
CA TYR A 162 4.06 12.10 13.23
C TYR A 162 5.31 12.90 13.61
N ARG A 163 6.04 12.42 14.60
CA ARG A 163 7.33 12.99 15.02
C ARG A 163 8.38 11.90 15.14
N ARG A 164 9.65 12.28 15.10
CA ARG A 164 10.74 11.32 15.30
C ARG A 164 10.68 10.78 16.73
N TYR A 165 10.75 9.47 16.90
CA TYR A 165 10.86 8.87 18.23
C TYR A 165 12.29 9.10 18.78
N PRO A 166 12.46 9.60 20.02
CA PRO A 166 13.77 9.89 20.58
C PRO A 166 14.72 8.70 20.52
N GLY A 167 15.96 8.92 20.08
CA GLY A 167 16.99 7.87 19.99
C GLY A 167 16.70 6.76 18.97
N SER A 168 15.67 6.90 18.13
CA SER A 168 15.27 5.85 17.18
C SER A 168 15.23 6.34 15.72
N ILE A 169 15.09 5.37 14.82
CA ILE A 169 14.95 5.57 13.37
C ILE A 169 13.50 5.86 12.96
N TYR A 170 12.54 5.48 13.81
CA TYR A 170 11.12 5.54 13.49
C TYR A 170 10.55 6.95 13.61
N MET A 171 9.57 7.23 12.75
CA MET A 171 8.56 8.23 13.03
C MET A 171 7.45 7.59 13.86
N TYR A 172 6.79 8.33 14.73
CA TYR A 172 5.69 7.81 15.53
C TYR A 172 4.59 8.84 15.79
N LYS A 173 3.39 8.33 16.07
CA LYS A 173 2.21 9.09 16.48
C LYS A 173 1.52 8.37 17.64
N ASP A 174 1.09 9.13 18.65
CA ASP A 174 0.28 8.62 19.77
C ASP A 174 -1.19 8.89 19.44
N LEU A 175 -1.94 7.82 19.16
CA LEU A 175 -3.30 7.91 18.66
C LEU A 175 -4.28 8.42 19.71
N ARG A 176 -3.94 8.34 21.01
CA ARG A 176 -4.80 8.81 22.10
C ARG A 176 -4.90 10.34 22.17
N ARG A 177 -3.91 11.04 21.59
CA ARG A 177 -3.77 12.50 21.68
C ARG A 177 -3.90 13.18 20.33
N ALA A 178 -3.89 12.41 19.26
CA ALA A 178 -3.90 12.95 17.92
C ALA A 178 -5.33 13.08 17.41
N LYS A 179 -5.56 14.09 16.57
CA LYS A 179 -6.76 14.13 15.74
C LYS A 179 -6.66 13.01 14.68
N PRO A 180 -7.75 12.28 14.41
CA PRO A 180 -7.81 11.33 13.30
C PRO A 180 -7.42 12.02 11.98
N LEU A 181 -6.77 11.27 11.10
CA LEU A 181 -6.52 11.75 9.75
C LEU A 181 -7.80 11.63 8.94
N ASP A 182 -8.27 12.76 8.42
CA ASP A 182 -9.32 12.77 7.41
C ASP A 182 -8.72 12.49 6.02
N TYR A 183 -9.50 11.79 5.18
CA TYR A 183 -9.17 11.50 3.79
C TYR A 183 -10.43 11.34 2.95
N ASP A 184 -10.29 11.74 1.69
CA ASP A 184 -11.29 11.49 0.65
C ASP A 184 -10.55 10.94 -0.58
N LEU A 185 -11.01 9.79 -1.07
CA LEU A 185 -10.50 9.18 -2.31
C LEU A 185 -11.34 9.59 -3.54
N GLY A 186 -12.28 10.52 -3.37
CA GLY A 186 -13.12 11.05 -4.45
C GLY A 186 -14.31 10.18 -4.80
N SER A 187 -14.75 9.27 -3.92
CA SER A 187 -15.98 8.50 -4.17
C SER A 187 -17.19 9.32 -3.76
N SER A 188 -18.08 9.60 -4.71
CA SER A 188 -19.46 9.97 -4.41
C SER A 188 -20.05 9.02 -3.37
N SER A 189 -20.56 9.59 -2.29
CA SER A 189 -21.25 8.93 -1.19
C SER A 189 -22.22 7.83 -1.65
N SER A 190 -21.87 6.56 -1.45
CA SER A 190 -22.78 5.46 -1.09
C SER A 190 -21.97 4.16 -0.93
N ASP A 191 -22.37 3.39 0.08
CA ASP A 191 -22.01 2.00 0.34
C ASP A 191 -20.71 1.76 1.14
N GLU A 192 -20.79 2.12 2.43
CA GLU A 192 -20.41 1.19 3.50
C GLU A 192 -21.40 0.02 3.51
N ALA A 193 -21.13 -1.07 2.77
CA ALA A 193 -21.63 -2.42 3.08
C ALA A 193 -21.09 -3.47 2.11
N THR A 194 -20.61 -4.58 2.69
CA THR A 194 -20.35 -5.91 2.08
C THR A 194 -19.34 -5.97 0.92
N ALA A 195 -18.20 -6.65 0.98
CA ALA A 195 -17.89 -7.87 1.69
C ALA A 195 -16.39 -7.92 2.02
N GLY A 196 -16.06 -8.04 3.30
CA GLY A 196 -14.77 -8.59 3.70
C GLY A 196 -14.83 -10.09 3.48
N GLU A 197 -14.47 -10.56 2.28
CA GLU A 197 -13.95 -11.92 2.17
C GLU A 197 -12.61 -11.92 2.90
N GLN A 198 -12.64 -12.41 4.14
CA GLN A 198 -11.45 -12.77 4.90
C GLN A 198 -10.76 -13.91 4.16
N TYR A 199 -9.90 -13.57 3.19
CA TYR A 199 -8.95 -14.54 2.65
C TYR A 199 -7.86 -14.78 3.69
N TYR A 200 -8.12 -15.70 4.61
CA TYR A 200 -7.05 -16.38 5.32
C TYR A 200 -6.29 -17.21 4.29
N ILE A 201 -5.09 -16.77 3.92
CA ILE A 201 -4.13 -17.64 3.23
C ILE A 201 -3.62 -18.61 4.30
N GLN A 202 -4.23 -19.80 4.37
CA GLN A 202 -3.69 -20.91 5.14
C GLN A 202 -2.37 -21.35 4.47
N GLY A 203 -1.29 -21.32 5.25
CA GLY A 203 0.03 -21.81 4.84
C GLY A 203 0.14 -23.33 4.88
#